data_AF-A0A6N3T4G0-F1
#
_entry.id   AF-A0A6N3T4G0-F1
#
_cell.length_a   1.000
_cell.length_b   1.000
_cell.length_c   1.000
_cell.angle_alpha   90.00
_cell.angle_beta   90.00
_cell.angle_gamma   90.00
#
_symmetry.space_group_name_H-M   'P 1'
#
loop_
_entity.id
_entity.type
_entity.pdbx_description
1 polymer ?
#
loop_
_entity_poly.entity_id
_entity_poly.type
_entity_poly.pdbx_seq_one_letter_code
_entity_poly.pdbx_strand_id
1 'polypeptide(L)'
;MRHLAQKDVPVALPLVTVSGHTAVTLNDWVYEVFPPAAGHDAYRDVMSWQPYHSVAHASAAGQALARLHLAAADDSAPTRGGDHSSIPAGRPLISSLHAITQPDLLAALRDWSAKQPGLPEQLANRNWQQDVQTVLVPLHARLRPLLHDIVPCWGHGDWHGSNLFWQDKPETHHAAPYSSRAAQTTPESGHAQVAAVLDFGMADRTCVPFDIAVALERSMVDWLNPTAPKVFCYAQLQAFLEGYEGTRLLTEKERALVVAFLPLVHTEFALSEVAYFGTLLRDAASCTVAYDAYFLGHARWFLQPEGQALLDWLSAFRPSGRR
;
A
#
# COMPACT_ATOMS: atom_id res chain seq x y z
N MET A 1 -5.57 2.14 -15.62
CA MET A 1 -6.32 3.42 -15.59
C MET A 1 -7.46 3.50 -16.60
N ARG A 2 -7.25 3.40 -17.92
CA ARG A 2 -8.37 3.45 -18.89
C ARG A 2 -9.46 2.40 -18.63
N HIS A 3 -9.05 1.16 -18.30
CA HIS A 3 -9.96 0.08 -17.90
C HIS A 3 -10.82 0.46 -16.69
N LEU A 4 -10.22 1.08 -15.68
CA LEU A 4 -10.92 1.55 -14.48
C LEU A 4 -11.91 2.68 -14.80
N ALA A 5 -11.51 3.64 -15.64
CA ALA A 5 -12.39 4.74 -16.06
C ALA A 5 -13.60 4.25 -16.86
N GLN A 6 -13.44 3.21 -17.71
CA GLN A 6 -14.55 2.58 -18.44
C GLN A 6 -15.55 1.85 -17.52
N LYS A 7 -15.18 1.62 -16.27
CA LYS A 7 -15.99 0.97 -15.23
C LYS A 7 -16.36 1.92 -14.11
N ASP A 8 -16.40 3.21 -14.40
CA ASP A 8 -16.86 4.28 -13.51
C ASP A 8 -16.06 4.40 -12.20
N VAL A 9 -14.83 3.88 -12.14
CA VAL A 9 -13.89 4.22 -11.06
C VAL A 9 -13.41 5.65 -11.33
N PRO A 10 -13.43 6.56 -10.34
CA PRO A 10 -13.12 7.96 -10.56
C PRO A 10 -11.60 8.18 -10.67
N VAL A 11 -11.01 7.82 -11.80
CA VAL A 11 -9.59 8.07 -12.12
C VAL A 11 -9.49 9.15 -13.19
N ALA A 12 -8.52 10.06 -13.06
CA ALA A 12 -8.19 11.01 -14.11
C ALA A 12 -7.31 10.32 -15.17
N LEU A 13 -7.66 10.44 -16.45
CA LEU A 13 -6.79 9.96 -17.53
C LEU A 13 -5.79 11.06 -17.93
N PRO A 14 -4.54 10.71 -18.26
CA PRO A 14 -3.56 11.68 -18.72
C PRO A 14 -4.02 12.33 -20.04
N LEU A 15 -3.72 13.61 -20.19
CA LEU A 15 -3.90 14.35 -21.43
C LEU A 15 -3.04 13.73 -22.54
N VAL A 16 -3.57 13.77 -23.76
CA VAL A 16 -2.90 13.25 -24.95
C VAL A 16 -2.24 14.40 -25.68
N THR A 17 -0.95 14.27 -25.99
CA THR A 17 -0.22 15.25 -26.80
C THR A 17 -0.78 15.31 -28.22
N VAL A 18 -0.42 16.37 -28.97
CA VAL A 18 -0.75 16.47 -30.41
C VAL A 18 -0.22 15.30 -31.23
N SER A 19 0.82 14.61 -30.75
CA SER A 19 1.42 13.43 -31.38
C SER A 19 0.86 12.10 -30.88
N GLY A 20 -0.19 12.11 -30.05
CA GLY A 20 -0.89 10.90 -29.59
C GLY A 20 -0.28 10.21 -28.37
N HIS A 21 0.68 10.84 -27.68
CA HIS A 21 1.34 10.27 -26.50
C HIS A 21 0.68 10.72 -25.20
N THR A 22 0.65 9.86 -24.19
CA THR A 22 0.13 10.21 -22.84
C THR A 22 1.23 10.52 -21.82
N ALA A 23 2.49 10.28 -22.19
CA ALA A 23 3.67 10.61 -21.41
C ALA A 23 4.76 11.13 -22.36
N VAL A 24 5.59 12.07 -21.89
CA VAL A 24 6.69 12.65 -22.66
C VAL A 24 7.98 12.52 -21.86
N THR A 25 9.01 11.94 -22.46
CA THR A 25 10.36 11.93 -21.89
C THR A 25 11.12 13.19 -22.33
N LEU A 26 11.63 13.95 -21.37
CA LEU A 26 12.52 15.08 -21.60
C LEU A 26 13.75 14.93 -20.70
N ASN A 27 14.92 14.76 -21.31
CA ASN A 27 16.16 14.40 -20.61
C ASN A 27 15.94 13.14 -19.73
N ASP A 28 16.24 13.23 -18.44
CA ASP A 28 16.17 12.12 -17.49
C ASP A 28 14.77 11.94 -16.87
N TRP A 29 13.78 12.75 -17.27
CA TRP A 29 12.46 12.79 -16.64
C TRP A 29 11.34 12.36 -17.59
N VAL A 30 10.33 11.69 -17.03
CA VAL A 30 9.07 11.37 -17.70
C VAL A 30 7.98 12.25 -17.12
N TYR A 31 7.24 12.93 -18.00
CA TYR A 31 6.16 13.82 -17.63
C TYR A 31 4.83 13.27 -18.11
N GLU A 32 3.86 13.26 -17.21
CA GLU A 32 2.44 13.01 -17.49
C GLU A 32 1.66 14.24 -17.02
N VAL A 33 0.65 14.66 -17.79
CA VAL A 33 -0.20 15.80 -17.44
C VAL A 33 -1.61 15.30 -17.29
N PHE A 34 -2.24 15.59 -16.16
CA PHE A 34 -3.63 15.17 -15.87
C PHE A 34 -4.55 16.40 -15.83
N PRO A 35 -5.83 16.25 -16.22
CA PRO A 35 -6.82 17.27 -15.93
C PRO A 35 -6.98 17.44 -14.40
N PRO A 36 -7.47 18.59 -13.92
CA PRO A 36 -7.81 18.75 -12.51
C PRO A 36 -8.75 17.65 -12.02
N ALA A 37 -8.38 16.99 -10.93
CA ALA A 37 -9.22 15.96 -10.30
C ALA A 37 -10.45 16.58 -9.62
N ALA A 38 -11.54 15.82 -9.56
CA ALA A 38 -12.75 16.23 -8.85
C ALA A 38 -12.57 16.08 -7.32
N GLY A 39 -13.29 16.90 -6.55
CA GLY A 39 -13.20 16.92 -5.08
C GLY A 39 -12.12 17.86 -4.56
N HIS A 40 -11.77 17.71 -3.29
CA HIS A 40 -10.71 18.48 -2.63
C HIS A 40 -9.60 17.57 -2.12
N ASP A 41 -8.39 18.10 -2.12
CA ASP A 41 -7.20 17.47 -1.57
C ASP A 41 -7.15 17.69 -0.05
N ALA A 42 -7.85 16.83 0.71
CA ALA A 42 -7.93 16.93 2.18
C ALA A 42 -6.59 16.62 2.90
N TYR A 43 -5.61 16.07 2.17
CA TYR A 43 -4.35 15.59 2.72
C TYR A 43 -3.14 16.36 2.17
N ARG A 44 -3.37 17.48 1.49
CA ARG A 44 -2.34 18.32 0.87
C ARG A 44 -1.12 18.58 1.74
N ASP A 45 -1.36 18.94 2.99
CA ASP A 45 -0.34 19.35 3.96
C ASP A 45 0.01 18.21 4.95
N VAL A 46 -0.37 16.98 4.63
CA VAL A 46 -0.15 15.79 5.45
C VAL A 46 0.98 14.96 4.83
N MET A 47 1.97 14.61 5.65
CA MET A 47 3.03 13.70 5.22
C MET A 47 2.42 12.37 4.75
N SER A 48 2.90 11.84 3.63
CA SER A 48 2.44 10.54 3.12
C SER A 48 2.54 9.46 4.19
N TRP A 49 1.59 8.53 4.13
CA TRP A 49 1.43 7.40 5.02
C TRP A 49 1.06 7.71 6.48
N GLN A 50 0.64 8.94 6.76
CA GLN A 50 -0.06 9.27 8.00
C GLN A 50 -1.47 8.63 8.03
N PRO A 51 -2.01 8.34 9.22
CA PRO A 51 -3.37 7.84 9.36
C PRO A 51 -4.44 8.74 8.73
N TYR A 52 -5.63 8.17 8.49
CA TYR A 52 -6.75 8.95 7.96
C TYR A 52 -7.17 10.05 8.97
N HIS A 53 -7.74 11.16 8.50
CA HIS A 53 -8.24 12.23 9.37
C HIS A 53 -9.42 11.77 10.25
N SER A 54 -10.21 10.80 9.75
CA SER A 54 -11.42 10.32 10.43
C SER A 54 -11.74 8.86 10.11
N VAL A 55 -12.62 8.26 10.91
CA VAL A 55 -13.21 6.94 10.63
C VAL A 55 -14.06 6.95 9.35
N ALA A 56 -14.70 8.08 9.03
CA ALA A 56 -15.47 8.26 7.80
C ALA A 56 -14.56 8.19 6.57
N HIS A 57 -13.39 8.83 6.63
CA HIS A 57 -12.39 8.74 5.56
C HIS A 57 -11.88 7.31 5.38
N ALA A 58 -11.54 6.63 6.49
CA ALA A 58 -11.09 5.25 6.44
C ALA A 58 -12.15 4.32 5.81
N SER A 59 -13.43 4.47 6.19
CA SER A 59 -14.52 3.69 5.60
C SER A 59 -14.72 3.98 4.11
N ALA A 60 -14.74 5.25 3.71
CA ALA A 60 -14.89 5.65 2.32
C ALA A 60 -13.71 5.18 1.44
N ALA A 61 -12.49 5.20 1.98
CA ALA A 61 -11.30 4.64 1.33
C ALA A 61 -11.45 3.12 1.14
N GLY A 62 -11.91 2.38 2.15
CA GLY A 62 -12.17 0.95 2.04
C GLY A 62 -13.21 0.63 0.96
N GLN A 63 -14.33 1.36 0.93
CA GLN A 63 -15.36 1.22 -0.10
C GLN A 63 -14.81 1.51 -1.52
N ALA A 64 -13.99 2.55 -1.65
CA ALA A 64 -13.40 2.92 -2.94
C ALA A 64 -12.39 1.89 -3.44
N LEU A 65 -11.54 1.33 -2.56
CA LEU A 65 -10.61 0.26 -2.92
C LEU A 65 -11.37 -1.01 -3.35
N ALA A 66 -12.45 -1.36 -2.68
CA ALA A 66 -13.30 -2.47 -3.09
C ALA A 66 -13.91 -2.27 -4.49
N ARG A 67 -14.37 -1.06 -4.82
CA ARG A 67 -14.85 -0.71 -6.18
C ARG A 67 -13.73 -0.82 -7.21
N LEU A 68 -12.51 -0.36 -6.87
CA LEU A 68 -11.34 -0.49 -7.74
C LEU A 68 -11.04 -1.97 -8.03
N HIS A 69 -11.00 -2.82 -7.00
CA HIS A 69 -10.76 -4.26 -7.17
C HIS A 69 -11.84 -4.95 -8.01
N LEU A 70 -13.12 -4.61 -7.82
CA LEU A 70 -14.21 -5.13 -8.66
C LEU A 70 -14.04 -4.71 -10.12
N ALA A 71 -13.64 -3.46 -10.36
CA ALA A 71 -13.40 -2.98 -11.72
C ALA A 71 -12.18 -3.63 -12.37
N ALA A 72 -11.10 -3.82 -11.62
CA ALA A 72 -9.84 -4.40 -12.09
C ALA A 72 -9.87 -5.92 -12.29
N ALA A 73 -10.90 -6.62 -11.78
CA ALA A 73 -10.93 -8.09 -11.69
C ALA A 73 -10.79 -8.82 -13.03
N ASP A 74 -11.21 -8.21 -14.13
CA ASP A 74 -11.14 -8.76 -15.50
C ASP A 74 -10.11 -8.03 -16.39
N ASP A 75 -9.28 -7.15 -15.82
CA ASP A 75 -8.22 -6.49 -16.58
C ASP A 75 -7.13 -7.53 -16.92
N SER A 76 -7.03 -7.86 -18.20
CA SER A 76 -6.05 -8.82 -18.70
C SER A 76 -4.71 -8.19 -19.07
N ALA A 77 -4.49 -6.89 -18.77
CA ALA A 77 -3.22 -6.24 -19.05
C ALA A 77 -2.03 -6.99 -18.41
N PRO A 78 -0.89 -7.09 -19.12
CA PRO A 78 0.31 -7.73 -18.59
C PRO A 78 0.87 -6.94 -17.41
N THR A 79 1.59 -7.59 -16.50
CA THR A 79 2.26 -6.94 -15.36
C THR A 79 3.26 -5.86 -15.83
N ARG A 80 3.66 -4.96 -14.93
CA ARG A 80 4.70 -3.96 -15.22
C ARG A 80 6.07 -4.63 -15.39
N GLY A 81 6.37 -5.07 -16.61
CA GLY A 81 7.69 -5.59 -16.95
C GLY A 81 7.68 -6.60 -18.10
N GLY A 82 6.50 -7.07 -18.50
CA GLY A 82 6.33 -8.12 -19.47
C GLY A 82 5.43 -9.21 -18.92
N ASP A 83 5.84 -10.48 -19.08
CA ASP A 83 5.11 -11.61 -18.52
C ASP A 83 5.31 -11.74 -16.99
N HIS A 84 4.39 -12.48 -16.33
CA HIS A 84 4.42 -12.73 -14.87
C HIS A 84 5.61 -13.57 -14.38
N SER A 85 6.39 -14.15 -15.29
CA SER A 85 7.55 -14.99 -14.95
C SER A 85 8.86 -14.20 -14.94
N SER A 86 8.86 -13.01 -15.54
CA SER A 86 9.99 -12.11 -15.55
C SER A 86 10.08 -11.32 -14.25
N ILE A 87 11.23 -11.36 -13.59
CA ILE A 87 11.53 -10.48 -12.46
C ILE A 87 11.68 -9.06 -13.03
N PRO A 88 10.86 -8.07 -12.63
CA PRO A 88 10.99 -6.70 -13.10
C PRO A 88 12.38 -6.17 -12.72
N ALA A 89 13.13 -5.71 -13.71
CA ALA A 89 14.44 -5.09 -13.51
C ALA A 89 14.36 -3.60 -13.85
N GLY A 90 14.99 -2.76 -13.03
CA GLY A 90 15.14 -1.33 -13.32
C GLY A 90 13.85 -0.50 -13.22
N ARG A 91 12.87 -0.97 -12.44
CA ARG A 91 11.65 -0.24 -12.10
C ARG A 91 11.55 -0.14 -10.58
N PRO A 92 12.27 0.81 -9.95
CA PRO A 92 12.25 0.94 -8.51
C PRO A 92 10.86 1.39 -8.03
N LEU A 93 10.59 1.23 -6.75
CA LEU A 93 9.41 1.77 -6.07
C LEU A 93 8.07 1.21 -6.56
N ILE A 94 8.04 -0.02 -7.08
CA ILE A 94 6.78 -0.73 -7.34
C ILE A 94 6.40 -1.59 -6.14
N SER A 95 5.11 -1.61 -5.81
CA SER A 95 4.59 -2.56 -4.84
C SER A 95 4.46 -3.92 -5.52
N SER A 96 5.48 -4.74 -5.32
CA SER A 96 5.64 -6.04 -5.98
C SER A 96 5.70 -7.18 -4.97
N LEU A 97 5.38 -8.38 -5.45
CA LEU A 97 5.31 -9.59 -4.63
C LEU A 97 6.10 -10.77 -5.23
N HIS A 98 7.07 -10.51 -6.11
CA HIS A 98 7.74 -11.54 -6.90
C HIS A 98 8.51 -12.56 -6.06
N ALA A 99 9.30 -12.06 -5.10
CA ALA A 99 10.12 -12.88 -4.22
C ALA A 99 9.31 -13.41 -3.04
N ILE A 100 8.41 -12.60 -2.46
CA ILE A 100 7.64 -13.02 -1.28
C ILE A 100 6.60 -14.10 -1.59
N THR A 101 6.24 -14.33 -2.85
CA THR A 101 5.35 -15.43 -3.23
C THR A 101 6.08 -16.69 -3.68
N GLN A 102 7.41 -16.76 -3.53
CA GLN A 102 8.16 -17.98 -3.81
C GLN A 102 8.22 -18.90 -2.59
N PRO A 103 8.25 -20.23 -2.77
CA PRO A 103 8.33 -21.17 -1.64
C PRO A 103 9.56 -20.94 -0.72
N ASP A 104 10.69 -20.59 -1.33
CA ASP A 104 11.94 -20.23 -0.66
C ASP A 104 12.22 -18.72 -0.82
N LEU A 105 11.85 -17.97 0.22
CA LEU A 105 12.02 -16.51 0.26
C LEU A 105 13.48 -16.08 0.10
N LEU A 106 14.43 -16.74 0.77
CA LEU A 106 15.82 -16.29 0.77
C LEU A 106 16.45 -16.49 -0.61
N ALA A 107 16.21 -17.66 -1.23
CA ALA A 107 16.65 -17.92 -2.59
C ALA A 107 16.02 -16.91 -3.57
N ALA A 108 14.70 -16.68 -3.46
CA ALA A 108 14.00 -15.75 -4.33
C ALA A 108 14.48 -14.30 -4.19
N LEU A 109 14.76 -13.83 -2.97
CA LEU A 109 15.32 -12.50 -2.74
C LEU A 109 16.74 -12.36 -3.28
N ARG A 110 17.56 -13.43 -3.30
CA ARG A 110 18.88 -13.42 -3.97
C ARG A 110 18.72 -13.19 -5.47
N ASP A 111 17.85 -13.97 -6.10
CA ASP A 111 17.60 -13.88 -7.55
C ASP A 111 16.96 -12.55 -7.95
N TRP A 112 16.02 -12.07 -7.13
CA TRP A 112 15.37 -10.78 -7.33
C TRP A 112 16.35 -9.62 -7.16
N SER A 113 17.13 -9.62 -6.07
CA SER A 113 18.07 -8.53 -5.78
C SER A 113 19.19 -8.42 -6.81
N ALA A 114 19.66 -9.56 -7.34
CA ALA A 114 20.69 -9.59 -8.39
C ALA A 114 20.25 -8.90 -9.69
N LYS A 115 18.94 -8.74 -9.91
CA LYS A 115 18.37 -8.09 -11.10
C LYS A 115 18.00 -6.61 -10.86
N GLN A 116 18.08 -6.12 -9.63
CA GLN A 116 17.77 -4.74 -9.31
C GLN A 116 19.01 -3.85 -9.46
N PRO A 117 19.01 -2.85 -10.36
CA PRO A 117 20.16 -1.98 -10.57
C PRO A 117 20.62 -1.30 -9.27
N GLY A 118 21.90 -1.47 -8.93
CA GLY A 118 22.51 -0.86 -7.76
C GLY A 118 22.21 -1.54 -6.43
N LEU A 119 21.25 -2.47 -6.34
CA LEU A 119 20.93 -3.13 -5.07
C LEU A 119 22.06 -4.07 -4.59
N PRO A 120 22.69 -4.92 -5.44
CA PRO A 120 23.78 -5.78 -4.99
C PRO A 120 24.92 -5.02 -4.33
N GLU A 121 25.28 -3.85 -4.86
CA GLU A 121 26.33 -2.99 -4.32
C GLU A 121 25.95 -2.42 -2.95
N GLN A 122 24.69 -1.98 -2.77
CA GLN A 122 24.22 -1.48 -1.48
C GLN A 122 24.09 -2.58 -0.42
N LEU A 123 23.88 -3.83 -0.83
CA LEU A 123 23.79 -4.99 0.06
C LEU A 123 25.15 -5.64 0.37
N ALA A 124 26.19 -5.37 -0.42
CA ALA A 124 27.48 -6.09 -0.34
C ALA A 124 28.15 -6.03 1.04
N ASN A 125 27.97 -4.92 1.77
CA ASN A 125 28.55 -4.73 3.10
C ASN A 125 27.58 -5.04 4.25
N ARG A 126 26.42 -5.64 3.94
CA ARG A 126 25.38 -5.98 4.92
C ARG A 126 25.26 -7.49 5.06
N ASN A 127 24.94 -7.97 6.26
CA ASN A 127 24.66 -9.38 6.50
C ASN A 127 23.21 -9.74 6.14
N TRP A 128 22.74 -9.27 4.98
CA TRP A 128 21.32 -9.22 4.65
C TRP A 128 20.66 -10.59 4.52
N GLN A 129 21.42 -11.61 4.13
CA GLN A 129 20.91 -12.98 4.06
C GLN A 129 20.59 -13.51 5.46
N GLN A 130 21.44 -13.23 6.45
CA GLN A 130 21.19 -13.59 7.84
C GLN A 130 20.03 -12.78 8.43
N ASP A 131 19.93 -11.50 8.08
CA ASP A 131 18.82 -10.65 8.51
C ASP A 131 17.48 -11.18 7.98
N VAL A 132 17.40 -11.52 6.69
CA VAL A 132 16.23 -12.18 6.06
C VAL A 132 15.90 -13.48 6.77
N GLN A 133 16.90 -14.33 6.99
CA GLN A 133 16.71 -15.64 7.64
C GLN A 133 16.16 -15.51 9.07
N THR A 134 16.58 -14.47 9.78
CA THR A 134 16.21 -14.25 11.19
C THR A 134 14.85 -13.57 11.31
N VAL A 135 14.57 -12.57 10.46
CA VAL A 135 13.41 -11.69 10.63
C VAL A 135 12.27 -12.04 9.69
N LEU A 136 12.55 -12.22 8.39
CA LEU A 136 11.51 -12.35 7.36
C LEU A 136 11.05 -13.80 7.17
N VAL A 137 11.96 -14.77 7.24
CA VAL A 137 11.61 -16.19 7.04
C VAL A 137 10.55 -16.70 8.03
N PRO A 138 10.58 -16.36 9.34
CA PRO A 138 9.51 -16.76 10.27
C PRO A 138 8.14 -16.18 9.91
N LEU A 139 8.10 -14.95 9.39
CA LEU A 139 6.86 -14.32 8.92
C LEU A 139 6.37 -14.98 7.63
N HIS A 140 7.26 -15.21 6.67
CA HIS A 140 6.96 -15.89 5.41
C HIS A 140 6.51 -17.35 5.59
N ALA A 141 6.95 -18.03 6.65
CA ALA A 141 6.45 -19.36 6.97
C ALA A 141 4.91 -19.40 7.17
N ARG A 142 4.29 -18.27 7.55
CA ARG A 142 2.82 -18.12 7.64
C ARG A 142 2.15 -17.95 6.28
N LEU A 143 2.82 -17.31 5.32
CA LEU A 143 2.34 -17.13 3.95
C LEU A 143 2.51 -18.40 3.10
N ARG A 144 3.60 -19.14 3.29
CA ARG A 144 3.95 -20.34 2.50
C ARG A 144 2.78 -21.31 2.25
N PRO A 145 1.97 -21.72 3.24
CA PRO A 145 0.85 -22.63 2.99
C PRO A 145 -0.27 -22.03 2.12
N LEU A 146 -0.36 -20.70 2.04
CA LEU A 146 -1.40 -19.97 1.33
C LEU A 146 -1.00 -19.56 -0.09
N LEU A 147 0.24 -19.82 -0.52
CA LEU A 147 0.74 -19.38 -1.84
C LEU A 147 -0.14 -19.83 -3.02
N HIS A 148 -0.74 -21.01 -2.92
CA HIS A 148 -1.62 -21.57 -3.95
C HIS A 148 -3.00 -20.89 -4.02
N ASP A 149 -3.36 -20.10 -3.01
CA ASP A 149 -4.63 -19.36 -2.94
C ASP A 149 -4.52 -17.93 -3.50
N ILE A 150 -3.31 -17.51 -3.90
CA ILE A 150 -3.07 -16.18 -4.46
C ILE A 150 -3.68 -16.11 -5.86
N VAL A 151 -4.63 -15.19 -6.06
CA VAL A 151 -5.25 -14.90 -7.35
C VAL A 151 -4.73 -13.56 -7.86
N PRO A 152 -3.90 -13.54 -8.93
CA PRO A 152 -3.32 -12.30 -9.41
C PRO A 152 -4.34 -11.31 -9.96
N CYS A 153 -4.27 -10.05 -9.54
CA CYS A 153 -5.06 -8.94 -10.07
C CYS A 153 -4.29 -7.63 -10.03
N TRP A 154 -4.72 -6.64 -10.80
CA TRP A 154 -4.19 -5.29 -10.69
C TRP A 154 -4.64 -4.63 -9.38
N GLY A 155 -3.67 -4.12 -8.62
CA GLY A 155 -3.87 -3.30 -7.42
C GLY A 155 -3.39 -1.87 -7.63
N HIS A 156 -3.72 -0.98 -6.69
CA HIS A 156 -3.22 0.39 -6.66
C HIS A 156 -1.74 0.45 -6.27
N GLY A 157 -1.31 -0.40 -5.34
CA GLY A 157 0.08 -0.50 -4.88
C GLY A 157 0.53 0.60 -3.92
N ASP A 158 -0.24 1.68 -3.73
CA ASP A 158 0.09 2.73 -2.76
C ASP A 158 -1.17 3.43 -2.23
N TRP A 159 -2.07 2.67 -1.63
CA TRP A 159 -3.39 3.20 -1.23
C TRP A 159 -3.34 3.91 0.13
N HIS A 160 -3.43 5.25 0.12
CA HIS A 160 -3.50 6.07 1.34
C HIS A 160 -4.22 7.40 1.10
N GLY A 161 -4.51 8.14 2.17
CA GLY A 161 -5.35 9.35 2.12
C GLY A 161 -4.91 10.42 1.12
N SER A 162 -3.60 10.65 0.98
CA SER A 162 -3.02 11.63 0.03
C SER A 162 -3.11 11.23 -1.45
N ASN A 163 -3.35 9.95 -1.76
CA ASN A 163 -3.59 9.48 -3.13
C ASN A 163 -5.09 9.51 -3.50
N LEU A 164 -5.93 10.10 -2.63
CA LEU A 164 -7.36 10.20 -2.79
C LEU A 164 -7.79 11.67 -2.71
N PHE A 165 -8.69 12.06 -3.60
CA PHE A 165 -9.44 13.30 -3.47
C PHE A 165 -10.78 13.00 -2.80
N TRP A 166 -11.27 13.97 -2.04
CA TRP A 166 -12.37 13.78 -1.11
C TRP A 166 -13.56 14.67 -1.47
N GLN A 167 -14.74 14.18 -1.12
CA GLN A 167 -15.98 14.93 -1.08
C GLN A 167 -16.57 14.72 0.32
N ASP A 168 -16.35 15.71 1.17
CA ASP A 168 -16.92 15.71 2.51
C ASP A 168 -18.26 16.44 2.48
N LYS A 169 -19.31 15.77 2.99
CA LYS A 169 -20.57 16.44 3.29
C LYS A 169 -20.54 16.80 4.78
N PRO A 170 -20.49 18.09 5.14
CA PRO A 170 -20.68 18.46 6.52
C PRO A 170 -22.08 18.00 6.95
N GLU A 171 -22.19 17.32 8.09
CA GLU A 171 -23.48 17.22 8.74
C GLU A 171 -23.92 18.65 9.08
N THR A 172 -25.14 19.01 8.69
CA THR A 172 -25.73 20.29 9.04
C THR A 172 -26.08 20.29 10.53
N HIS A 173 -25.09 20.50 11.39
CA HIS A 173 -25.30 20.86 12.78
C HIS A 173 -24.53 22.14 13.08
N HIS A 174 -25.28 23.22 13.30
CA HIS A 174 -24.76 24.51 13.74
C HIS A 174 -23.97 24.36 15.04
N ALA A 175 -22.65 24.57 15.02
CA ALA A 175 -21.90 24.99 16.21
C ALA A 175 -20.57 25.68 15.88
N ALA A 176 -20.25 26.61 16.79
CA ALA A 176 -19.18 27.62 16.91
C ALA A 176 -17.72 27.23 16.55
N PRO A 177 -16.84 28.23 16.31
CA PRO A 177 -15.47 28.02 15.82
C PRO A 177 -14.55 27.33 16.83
N TYR A 178 -13.78 26.35 16.36
CA TYR A 178 -12.91 25.47 17.16
C TYR A 178 -11.49 26.04 17.34
N SER A 179 -10.96 25.92 18.57
CA SER A 179 -9.58 26.23 18.94
C SER A 179 -8.70 24.97 18.92
N SER A 180 -7.48 25.09 18.42
CA SER A 180 -6.48 24.02 18.33
C SER A 180 -6.03 23.48 19.70
N ARG A 181 -6.37 22.23 20.02
CA ARG A 181 -5.48 21.18 20.57
C ARG A 181 -6.30 19.98 21.06
N ALA A 182 -5.72 18.79 20.85
CA ALA A 182 -6.16 17.46 21.27
C ALA A 182 -7.15 16.76 20.31
N ALA A 183 -6.56 16.00 19.39
CA ALA A 183 -7.23 14.86 18.76
C ALA A 183 -7.53 13.81 19.84
N GLN A 184 -8.77 13.80 20.33
CA GLN A 184 -9.36 12.65 21.01
C GLN A 184 -10.88 12.65 20.79
N THR A 185 -11.30 11.65 20.02
CA THR A 185 -12.54 10.88 20.21
C THR A 185 -13.86 11.66 20.26
N THR A 186 -14.31 12.11 19.11
CA THR A 186 -15.73 12.06 18.77
C THR A 186 -15.85 11.47 17.36
N PRO A 187 -16.76 10.52 17.08
CA PRO A 187 -17.04 10.13 15.72
C PRO A 187 -17.76 11.32 15.09
N GLU A 188 -17.03 12.17 14.36
CA GLU A 188 -17.69 13.10 13.45
C GLU A 188 -18.45 12.24 12.45
N SER A 189 -19.78 12.25 12.57
CA SER A 189 -20.74 11.55 11.73
C SER A 189 -20.84 12.18 10.32
N GLY A 190 -19.76 12.78 9.84
CA GLY A 190 -19.66 13.26 8.47
C GLY A 190 -19.72 12.11 7.47
N HIS A 191 -20.42 12.32 6.36
CA HIS A 191 -20.31 11.43 5.20
C HIS A 191 -19.12 11.88 4.35
N ALA A 192 -18.11 11.02 4.24
CA ALA A 192 -16.99 11.20 3.31
C ALA A 192 -17.15 10.29 2.10
N GLN A 193 -16.70 10.75 0.94
CA GLN A 193 -16.63 9.95 -0.28
C GLN A 193 -15.32 10.23 -1.02
N VAL A 194 -14.72 9.17 -1.57
CA VAL A 194 -13.60 9.32 -2.52
C VAL A 194 -14.15 9.87 -3.85
N ALA A 195 -13.68 11.05 -4.21
CA ALA A 195 -14.05 11.80 -5.40
C ALA A 195 -13.14 11.50 -6.61
N ALA A 196 -11.86 11.20 -6.35
CA ALA A 196 -10.94 10.71 -7.36
C ALA A 196 -9.79 9.88 -6.74
N VAL A 197 -9.21 8.98 -7.52
CA VAL A 197 -8.04 8.17 -7.18
C VAL A 197 -6.87 8.60 -8.07
N LEU A 198 -5.71 8.84 -7.46
CA LEU A 198 -4.49 9.34 -8.10
C LEU A 198 -3.31 8.41 -7.84
N ASP A 199 -2.21 8.68 -8.54
CA ASP A 199 -0.90 8.06 -8.33
C ASP A 199 -0.86 6.53 -8.45
N PHE A 200 -1.11 6.06 -9.67
CA PHE A 200 -0.87 4.66 -10.04
C PHE A 200 0.62 4.40 -10.31
N GLY A 201 1.56 5.22 -9.82
CA GLY A 201 3.00 5.06 -10.05
C GLY A 201 3.51 3.70 -9.56
N MET A 202 2.99 3.25 -8.42
CA MET A 202 3.36 2.00 -7.75
C MET A 202 2.47 0.80 -8.09
N ALA A 203 1.44 1.00 -8.93
CA ALA A 203 0.46 -0.03 -9.27
C ALA A 203 1.11 -1.18 -10.06
N ASP A 204 0.80 -2.42 -9.67
CA ASP A 204 1.24 -3.61 -10.39
C ASP A 204 0.19 -4.74 -10.30
N ARG A 205 0.41 -5.82 -11.05
CA ARG A 205 -0.43 -7.02 -10.97
C ARG A 205 -0.02 -7.91 -9.80
N THR A 206 -0.41 -7.50 -8.61
CA THR A 206 -0.24 -8.22 -7.35
C THR A 206 -1.47 -9.10 -7.07
N CYS A 207 -2.21 -8.87 -5.99
CA CYS A 207 -3.50 -9.53 -5.69
C CYS A 207 -4.30 -8.70 -4.68
N VAL A 208 -5.61 -8.94 -4.59
CA VAL A 208 -6.50 -8.20 -3.67
C VAL A 208 -6.01 -8.21 -2.21
N PRO A 209 -5.65 -9.38 -1.61
CA PRO A 209 -5.16 -9.40 -0.24
C PRO A 209 -3.88 -8.59 -0.02
N PHE A 210 -2.99 -8.57 -1.02
CA PHE A 210 -1.75 -7.80 -0.96
C PHE A 210 -2.03 -6.29 -0.99
N ASP A 211 -2.91 -5.83 -1.89
CA ASP A 211 -3.24 -4.40 -2.00
C ASP A 211 -3.97 -3.88 -0.75
N ILE A 212 -4.82 -4.70 -0.11
CA ILE A 212 -5.40 -4.40 1.21
C ILE A 212 -4.29 -4.30 2.25
N ALA A 213 -3.37 -5.26 2.30
CA ALA A 213 -2.28 -5.25 3.26
C ALA A 213 -1.37 -4.02 3.09
N VAL A 214 -1.11 -3.57 1.85
CA VAL A 214 -0.46 -2.29 1.57
C VAL A 214 -1.30 -1.13 2.13
N ALA A 215 -2.61 -1.06 1.85
CA ALA A 215 -3.47 0.00 2.37
C ALA A 215 -3.47 0.10 3.90
N LEU A 216 -3.43 -1.05 4.59
CA LEU A 216 -3.33 -1.10 6.05
C LEU A 216 -1.95 -0.62 6.53
N GLU A 217 -0.89 -1.09 5.90
CA GLU A 217 0.50 -0.69 6.19
C GLU A 217 0.70 0.82 6.02
N ARG A 218 0.16 1.41 4.93
CA ARG A 218 0.32 2.82 4.60
C ARG A 218 -0.53 3.79 5.42
N SER A 219 -1.57 3.35 6.12
CA SER A 219 -2.53 4.32 6.70
C SER A 219 -3.12 3.93 8.04
N MET A 220 -2.80 2.75 8.56
CA MET A 220 -3.27 2.33 9.88
C MET A 220 -2.15 2.24 10.91
N VAL A 221 -0.90 2.44 10.47
CA VAL A 221 0.30 2.37 11.28
C VAL A 221 1.00 3.73 11.26
N ASP A 222 1.19 4.35 12.42
CA ASP A 222 2.00 5.56 12.55
C ASP A 222 3.49 5.20 12.59
N TRP A 223 4.05 4.81 11.44
CA TRP A 223 5.46 4.45 11.32
C TRP A 223 6.44 5.58 11.67
N LEU A 224 5.95 6.83 11.70
CA LEU A 224 6.76 8.00 12.04
C LEU A 224 6.90 8.19 13.57
N ASN A 225 6.18 7.39 14.36
CA ASN A 225 6.32 7.37 15.82
C ASN A 225 6.21 5.94 16.41
N PRO A 226 7.09 4.99 16.00
CA PRO A 226 6.95 3.58 16.32
C PRO A 226 7.20 3.24 17.80
N THR A 227 7.70 4.20 18.60
CA THR A 227 7.93 4.06 20.04
C THR A 227 6.80 4.62 20.89
N ALA A 228 5.81 5.30 20.29
CA ALA A 228 4.63 5.76 21.00
C ALA A 228 3.69 4.59 21.33
N PRO A 229 3.02 4.60 22.49
CA PRO A 229 1.98 3.64 22.79
C PRO A 229 0.81 3.82 21.80
N LYS A 230 0.33 2.70 21.20
CA LYS A 230 -0.76 2.66 20.22
C LYS A 230 -0.38 3.23 18.85
N VAL A 231 0.61 2.63 18.21
CA VAL A 231 1.01 2.95 16.82
C VAL A 231 -0.14 2.71 15.81
N PHE A 232 -1.25 2.08 16.22
CA PHE A 232 -2.36 1.66 15.36
C PHE A 232 -3.70 2.30 15.70
N CYS A 233 -4.42 2.76 14.67
CA CYS A 233 -5.77 3.30 14.81
C CYS A 233 -6.84 2.23 14.55
N TYR A 234 -7.12 1.38 15.56
CA TYR A 234 -8.12 0.29 15.46
C TYR A 234 -9.49 0.73 14.93
N ALA A 235 -9.95 1.93 15.31
CA ALA A 235 -11.23 2.45 14.84
C ALA A 235 -11.24 2.71 13.32
N GLN A 236 -10.15 3.25 12.77
CA GLN A 236 -10.00 3.46 11.33
C GLN A 236 -9.77 2.15 10.58
N LEU A 237 -8.97 1.24 11.17
CA LEU A 237 -8.77 -0.10 10.63
C LEU A 237 -10.10 -0.86 10.47
N GLN A 238 -10.90 -0.88 11.53
CA GLN A 238 -12.23 -1.48 11.51
C GLN A 238 -13.12 -0.79 10.47
N ALA A 239 -13.20 0.55 10.48
CA ALA A 239 -14.05 1.29 9.55
C ALA A 239 -13.66 1.04 8.07
N PHE A 240 -12.36 0.94 7.78
CA PHE A 240 -11.84 0.60 6.45
C PHE A 240 -12.27 -0.79 6.01
N LEU A 241 -12.06 -1.82 6.84
CA LEU A 241 -12.42 -3.19 6.50
C LEU A 241 -13.94 -3.36 6.38
N GLU A 242 -14.74 -2.75 7.26
CA GLU A 242 -16.19 -2.71 7.15
C GLU A 242 -16.65 -1.98 5.88
N GLY A 243 -16.02 -0.86 5.53
CA GLY A 243 -16.29 -0.13 4.29
C GLY A 243 -15.97 -0.95 3.04
N TYR A 244 -14.82 -1.63 3.04
CA TYR A 244 -14.42 -2.53 1.96
C TYR A 244 -15.44 -3.66 1.78
N GLU A 245 -15.76 -4.37 2.86
CA GLU A 245 -16.64 -5.53 2.81
C GLU A 245 -18.12 -5.19 2.64
N GLY A 246 -18.53 -3.96 2.95
CA GLY A 246 -19.83 -3.42 2.55
C GLY A 246 -20.00 -3.32 1.03
N THR A 247 -18.91 -3.33 0.27
CA THR A 247 -18.91 -3.30 -1.20
C THR A 247 -18.50 -4.64 -1.82
N ARG A 248 -17.44 -5.27 -1.30
CA ARG A 248 -16.89 -6.54 -1.80
C ARG A 248 -16.45 -7.42 -0.64
N LEU A 249 -17.14 -8.53 -0.43
CA LEU A 249 -16.79 -9.49 0.63
C LEU A 249 -15.43 -10.13 0.40
N LEU A 250 -14.70 -10.37 1.49
CA LEU A 250 -13.50 -11.20 1.50
C LEU A 250 -13.87 -12.65 1.81
N THR A 251 -13.30 -13.58 1.05
CA THR A 251 -13.31 -15.00 1.42
C THR A 251 -12.41 -15.26 2.63
N GLU A 252 -12.60 -16.39 3.32
CA GLU A 252 -11.71 -16.78 4.43
C GLU A 252 -10.25 -16.91 3.98
N LYS A 253 -10.00 -17.38 2.75
CA LYS A 253 -8.66 -17.46 2.16
C LYS A 253 -8.03 -16.10 1.95
N GLU A 254 -8.80 -15.14 1.42
CA GLU A 254 -8.32 -13.77 1.23
C GLU A 254 -8.03 -13.09 2.57
N ARG A 255 -8.85 -13.30 3.60
CA ARG A 255 -8.57 -12.80 4.96
C ARG A 255 -7.26 -13.35 5.50
N ALA A 256 -7.05 -14.67 5.40
CA ALA A 256 -5.82 -15.30 5.83
C ALA A 256 -4.60 -14.74 5.07
N LEU A 257 -4.75 -14.49 3.76
CA LEU A 257 -3.71 -13.87 2.95
C LEU A 257 -3.43 -12.42 3.38
N VAL A 258 -4.44 -11.59 3.69
CA VAL A 258 -4.21 -10.22 4.20
C VAL A 258 -3.33 -10.25 5.45
N VAL A 259 -3.65 -11.13 6.41
CA VAL A 259 -2.87 -11.30 7.64
C VAL A 259 -1.45 -11.76 7.35
N ALA A 260 -1.28 -12.72 6.43
CA ALA A 260 0.03 -13.27 6.08
C ALA A 260 0.89 -12.29 5.27
N PHE A 261 0.28 -11.45 4.44
CA PHE A 261 0.98 -10.45 3.63
C PHE A 261 1.40 -9.23 4.45
N LEU A 262 0.60 -8.77 5.42
CA LEU A 262 0.84 -7.51 6.12
C LEU A 262 2.27 -7.34 6.68
N PRO A 263 2.92 -8.35 7.28
CA PRO A 263 4.32 -8.21 7.72
C PRO A 263 5.36 -8.17 6.59
N LEU A 264 4.98 -8.57 5.38
CA LEU A 264 5.87 -8.82 4.23
C LEU A 264 5.68 -7.82 3.08
N VAL A 265 4.55 -7.11 3.00
CA VAL A 265 4.20 -6.23 1.85
C VAL A 265 5.23 -5.16 1.55
N HIS A 266 5.98 -4.74 2.57
CA HIS A 266 6.97 -3.69 2.46
C HIS A 266 8.36 -4.19 1.99
N THR A 267 8.55 -5.51 1.86
CA THR A 267 9.87 -6.13 1.61
C THR A 267 10.54 -5.69 0.30
N GLU A 268 9.90 -5.94 -0.84
CA GLU A 268 10.47 -5.62 -2.15
C GLU A 268 10.50 -4.10 -2.36
N PHE A 269 9.50 -3.38 -1.86
CA PHE A 269 9.46 -1.92 -1.89
C PHE A 269 10.65 -1.30 -1.15
N ALA A 270 10.88 -1.67 0.12
CA ALA A 270 11.99 -1.11 0.90
C ALA A 270 13.36 -1.48 0.34
N LEU A 271 13.54 -2.69 -0.19
CA LEU A 271 14.79 -3.04 -0.89
C LEU A 271 14.97 -2.22 -2.17
N SER A 272 13.89 -1.89 -2.88
CA SER A 272 13.97 -0.98 -4.03
C SER A 272 14.34 0.45 -3.59
N GLU A 273 13.90 0.90 -2.41
CA GLU A 273 14.32 2.17 -1.81
C GLU A 273 15.79 2.19 -1.43
N VAL A 274 16.35 1.08 -0.94
CA VAL A 274 17.80 0.94 -0.68
C VAL A 274 18.58 1.23 -1.97
N ALA A 275 18.17 0.64 -3.10
CA ALA A 275 18.80 0.89 -4.39
C ALA A 275 18.57 2.34 -4.88
N TYR A 276 17.34 2.84 -4.75
CA TYR A 276 16.96 4.20 -5.14
C TYR A 276 17.79 5.26 -4.41
N PHE A 277 17.81 5.23 -3.08
CA PHE A 277 18.58 6.18 -2.28
C PHE A 277 20.08 5.98 -2.45
N GLY A 278 20.57 4.73 -2.32
CA GLY A 278 22.00 4.46 -2.32
C GLY A 278 22.69 4.66 -3.66
N THR A 279 22.00 4.38 -4.77
CA THR A 279 22.61 4.39 -6.11
C THR A 279 22.12 5.55 -6.97
N LEU A 280 20.81 5.78 -7.05
CA LEU A 280 20.25 6.84 -7.92
C LEU A 280 20.44 8.22 -7.28
N LEU A 281 19.99 8.40 -6.04
CA LEU A 281 20.12 9.69 -5.33
C LEU A 281 21.47 9.88 -4.64
N ARG A 282 22.22 8.79 -4.44
CA ARG A 282 23.50 8.77 -3.70
C ARG A 282 23.38 9.34 -2.28
N ASP A 283 22.24 9.10 -1.64
CA ASP A 283 21.94 9.47 -0.27
C ASP A 283 22.18 8.26 0.65
N ALA A 284 23.36 8.21 1.26
CA ALA A 284 23.75 7.14 2.16
C ALA A 284 22.92 7.10 3.46
N ALA A 285 22.43 8.26 3.93
CA ALA A 285 21.63 8.33 5.14
C ALA A 285 20.26 7.70 4.90
N SER A 286 19.57 8.10 3.83
CA SER A 286 18.27 7.52 3.45
C SER A 286 18.38 6.05 3.05
N CYS A 287 19.47 5.64 2.39
CA CYS A 287 19.75 4.22 2.11
C CYS A 287 19.84 3.39 3.41
N THR A 288 20.46 3.94 4.46
CA THR A 288 20.57 3.28 5.76
C THR A 288 19.19 3.17 6.43
N VAL A 289 18.39 4.23 6.40
CA VAL A 289 17.02 4.23 6.94
C VAL A 289 16.14 3.22 6.20
N ALA A 290 16.20 3.18 4.87
CA ALA A 290 15.43 2.23 4.05
C ALA A 290 15.75 0.77 4.41
N TYR A 291 17.01 0.45 4.69
CA TYR A 291 17.37 -0.91 5.10
C TYR A 291 17.03 -1.21 6.57
N ASP A 292 17.46 -0.36 7.49
CA ASP A 292 17.40 -0.67 8.93
C ASP A 292 16.00 -0.47 9.50
N ALA A 293 15.31 0.61 9.12
CA ALA A 293 14.00 0.96 9.65
C ALA A 293 12.87 0.40 8.77
N TYR A 294 12.92 0.63 7.46
CA TYR A 294 11.80 0.27 6.58
C TYR A 294 11.80 -1.21 6.23
N PHE A 295 12.93 -1.78 5.81
CA PHE A 295 12.98 -3.21 5.50
C PHE A 295 12.97 -4.07 6.78
N LEU A 296 13.95 -3.89 7.68
CA LEU A 296 14.08 -4.73 8.87
C LEU A 296 13.21 -4.27 10.05
N GLY A 297 13.15 -2.97 10.31
CA GLY A 297 12.39 -2.42 11.43
C GLY A 297 10.89 -2.73 11.33
N HIS A 298 10.30 -2.54 10.15
CA HIS A 298 8.93 -2.95 9.84
C HIS A 298 8.67 -4.42 10.20
N ALA A 299 9.45 -5.34 9.63
CA ALA A 299 9.27 -6.77 9.85
C ALA A 299 9.51 -7.17 11.33
N ARG A 300 10.51 -6.57 11.99
CA ARG A 300 10.78 -6.79 13.42
C ARG A 300 9.64 -6.33 14.30
N TRP A 301 8.97 -5.23 13.96
CA TRP A 301 7.83 -4.72 14.71
C TRP A 301 6.69 -5.76 14.73
N PHE A 302 6.42 -6.42 13.60
CA PHE A 302 5.45 -7.51 13.56
C PHE A 302 5.82 -8.71 14.44
N LEU A 303 7.10 -8.92 14.76
CA LEU A 303 7.54 -9.97 15.69
C LEU A 303 7.37 -9.57 17.18
N GLN A 304 7.09 -8.31 17.48
CA GLN A 304 6.84 -7.82 18.84
C GLN A 304 5.39 -8.06 19.28
N PRO A 305 5.09 -7.99 20.61
CA PRO A 305 3.75 -8.23 21.12
C PRO A 305 2.64 -7.38 20.49
N GLU A 306 2.89 -6.09 20.21
CA GLU A 306 1.89 -5.21 19.61
C GLU A 306 1.58 -5.59 18.15
N GLY A 307 2.61 -5.99 17.40
CA GLY A 307 2.45 -6.54 16.05
C GLY A 307 1.73 -7.87 16.00
N GLN A 308 2.04 -8.79 16.92
CA GLN A 308 1.29 -10.04 17.03
C GLN A 308 -0.17 -9.77 17.43
N ALA A 309 -0.44 -8.85 18.36
CA ALA A 309 -1.81 -8.49 18.76
C ALA A 309 -2.64 -7.94 17.59
N LEU A 310 -2.04 -7.14 16.71
CA LEU A 310 -2.70 -6.69 15.48
C LEU A 310 -3.03 -7.85 14.54
N LEU A 311 -2.08 -8.76 14.29
CA LEU A 311 -2.31 -9.92 13.42
C LEU A 311 -3.39 -10.84 13.97
N ASP A 312 -3.43 -11.02 15.30
CA ASP A 312 -4.48 -11.78 15.99
C ASP A 312 -5.84 -11.08 15.86
N TRP A 313 -5.88 -9.75 16.04
CA TRP A 313 -7.09 -8.96 15.85
C TRP A 313 -7.62 -9.08 14.42
N LEU A 314 -6.75 -8.95 13.41
CA LEU A 314 -7.13 -9.08 11.99
C LEU A 314 -7.64 -10.50 11.68
N SER A 315 -7.02 -11.52 12.26
CA SER A 315 -7.46 -12.92 12.10
C SER A 315 -8.86 -13.15 12.68
N ALA A 316 -9.15 -12.53 13.82
CA ALA A 316 -10.44 -12.62 14.50
C ALA A 316 -11.52 -11.66 13.95
N PHE A 317 -11.12 -10.60 13.25
CA PHE A 317 -12.03 -9.57 12.76
C PHE A 317 -13.11 -10.15 11.84
N ARG A 318 -14.37 -9.81 12.12
CA ARG A 318 -15.51 -10.09 11.26
C ARG A 318 -16.40 -8.84 11.20
N PRO A 319 -16.94 -8.46 10.04
CA PRO A 319 -17.79 -7.28 9.92
C PRO A 319 -18.99 -7.33 10.85
N SER A 320 -19.34 -6.19 11.43
CA SER A 320 -20.55 -6.00 12.21
C SER A 320 -21.79 -6.41 11.40
N GLY A 321 -22.58 -7.37 11.91
CA GLY A 321 -23.79 -7.87 11.24
C GLY A 321 -23.80 -9.37 10.89
N ARG A 322 -22.77 -10.12 11.26
CA ARG A 322 -22.74 -11.59 11.16
C ARG A 322 -22.34 -12.21 12.51
N ARG A 323 -23.33 -12.74 13.24
CA ARG A 323 -23.14 -13.82 14.21
C ARG A 323 -23.51 -15.13 13.54
#